data_AF-A0A3M1DZZ3-F1
#
_entry.id   AF-A0A3M1DZZ3-F1
#
_cell.length_a   1.000
_cell.length_b   1.000
_cell.length_c   1.000
_cell.angle_alpha   90.00
_cell.angle_beta   90.00
_cell.angle_gamma   90.00
#
_symmetry.space_group_name_H-M   'P 1'
#
loop_
_entity.id
_entity.type
_entity.pdbx_description
1 polymer ?
#
loop_
_entity_poly.entity_id
_entity_poly.type
_entity_poly.pdbx_seq_one_letter_code
_entity_poly.pdbx_strand_id
1 'polypeptide(L)'
;MTDANEILSVVDKHVNPDRFRDQHWEGTFQDYLAIVLRNPNVARNAFQRIYDMIMHFGYERYTHLREEMIRYKFFSDPIDNGKDAIFGLDKPLMNLVDFFKSAAHQYGTERRILLLHGPVGSSKSTIARLLKKGLEYYSRLEEGALYTFSWEIPDENGRIVSHPCPMHEEPLKLIPIEAREDVLARINEELPEGRRIHVEGALDPFCRRMFEDLLVRHDGDWRKVVEHVKVRRLILSERDRVGIGTFQPKDEKNQDST
;
A
#
# COMPACT_ATOMS: atom_id res chain seq x y z
N MET A 1 27.67 13.49 -33.13
CA MET A 1 27.35 12.10 -32.78
C MET A 1 27.31 12.06 -31.27
N THR A 2 26.14 11.87 -30.68
CA THR A 2 26.00 11.75 -29.22
C THR A 2 26.78 10.51 -28.81
N ASP A 3 27.79 10.67 -27.96
CA ASP A 3 28.63 9.57 -27.50
C ASP A 3 27.77 8.62 -26.64
N ALA A 4 27.96 7.31 -26.79
CA ALA A 4 27.21 6.33 -26.00
C ALA A 4 27.38 6.57 -24.50
N ASN A 5 28.55 7.08 -24.09
CA ASN A 5 28.84 7.45 -22.71
C ASN A 5 28.03 8.66 -22.21
N GLU A 6 27.72 9.63 -23.08
CA GLU A 6 26.85 10.75 -22.71
C GLU A 6 25.44 10.27 -22.40
N ILE A 7 24.92 9.34 -23.21
CA ILE A 7 23.59 8.74 -23.00
C ILE A 7 23.58 7.93 -21.68
N LEU A 8 24.60 7.12 -21.44
CA LEU A 8 24.72 6.35 -20.18
C LEU A 8 24.83 7.26 -18.95
N SER A 9 25.56 8.38 -19.05
CA SER A 9 25.67 9.35 -17.95
C SER A 9 24.34 9.99 -17.57
N VAL A 10 23.40 10.10 -18.51
CA VAL A 10 22.03 10.56 -18.23
C VAL A 10 21.25 9.52 -17.45
N VAL A 11 21.46 8.22 -17.73
CA VAL A 11 20.85 7.12 -16.98
C VAL A 11 21.38 7.10 -15.54
N ASP A 12 22.70 7.19 -15.36
CA ASP A 12 23.33 7.17 -14.02
C ASP A 12 22.86 8.32 -13.13
N LYS A 13 22.53 9.48 -13.71
CA LYS A 13 21.95 10.61 -12.96
C LYS A 13 20.54 10.33 -12.40
N HIS A 14 19.81 9.39 -12.99
CA HIS A 14 18.44 9.05 -12.60
C HIS A 14 18.34 7.73 -11.83
N VAL A 15 19.36 6.87 -11.91
CA VAL A 15 19.44 5.61 -11.16
C VAL A 15 20.18 5.87 -9.85
N ASN A 16 19.44 5.86 -8.73
CA ASN A 16 20.03 5.93 -7.40
C ASN A 16 20.11 4.51 -6.79
N PRO A 17 21.32 3.93 -6.64
CA PRO A 17 21.49 2.57 -6.10
C PRO A 17 21.02 2.41 -4.65
N ASP A 18 21.08 3.46 -3.83
CA ASP A 18 20.62 3.42 -2.43
C ASP A 18 19.10 3.31 -2.40
N ARG A 19 18.42 4.16 -3.18
CA ARG A 19 16.97 4.10 -3.34
C ARG A 19 16.52 2.75 -3.91
N PHE A 20 17.28 2.18 -4.84
CA PHE A 20 17.01 0.85 -5.36
C PHE A 20 17.10 -0.22 -4.27
N ARG A 21 18.16 -0.19 -3.45
CA ARG A 21 18.33 -1.12 -2.33
C ARG A 21 17.19 -1.02 -1.31
N ASP A 22 16.77 0.19 -0.96
CA ASP A 22 15.64 0.40 -0.04
C ASP A 22 14.31 -0.11 -0.61
N GLN A 23 14.11 0.05 -1.91
CA GLN A 23 12.92 -0.43 -2.62
C GLN A 23 12.91 -1.95 -2.83
N HIS A 24 14.06 -2.61 -2.70
CA HIS A 24 14.23 -4.06 -2.83
C HIS A 24 14.71 -4.68 -1.52
N TRP A 25 14.42 -4.03 -0.38
CA TRP A 25 14.75 -4.59 0.92
C TRP A 25 14.08 -5.95 1.08
N GLU A 26 14.85 -6.92 1.57
CA GLU A 26 14.34 -8.21 2.00
C GLU A 26 15.01 -8.64 3.30
N GLY A 27 14.24 -9.25 4.20
CA GLY A 27 14.70 -9.68 5.51
C GLY A 27 13.87 -10.83 6.06
N THR A 28 14.20 -11.24 7.27
CA THR A 28 13.41 -12.22 8.02
C THR A 28 12.15 -11.59 8.59
N PHE A 29 11.23 -12.42 9.07
CA PHE A 29 10.08 -11.94 9.85
C PHE A 29 10.52 -11.13 11.09
N GLN A 30 11.63 -11.50 11.73
CA GLN A 30 12.16 -10.78 12.87
C GLN A 30 12.69 -9.38 12.48
N ASP A 31 13.39 -9.27 11.35
CA ASP A 31 13.85 -7.97 10.85
C ASP A 31 12.66 -7.04 10.56
N TYR A 32 11.58 -7.60 10.00
CA TYR A 32 10.34 -6.88 9.78
C TYR A 32 9.70 -6.39 11.09
N LEU A 33 9.61 -7.24 12.13
CA LEU A 33 9.11 -6.80 13.44
C LEU A 33 9.95 -5.65 14.01
N ALA A 34 11.27 -5.67 13.84
CA ALA A 34 12.13 -4.55 14.25
C ALA A 34 11.82 -3.25 13.47
N ILE A 35 11.46 -3.34 12.18
CA ILE A 35 10.99 -2.20 11.40
C ILE A 35 9.66 -1.69 11.96
N VAL A 36 8.69 -2.56 12.22
CA VAL A 36 7.38 -2.18 12.78
C VAL A 36 7.53 -1.50 14.13
N LEU A 37 8.39 -2.00 15.01
CA LEU A 37 8.64 -1.38 16.33
C LEU A 37 9.28 0.01 16.21
N ARG A 38 10.13 0.24 15.20
CA ARG A 38 10.75 1.56 14.96
C ARG A 38 9.82 2.54 14.26
N ASN A 39 9.03 2.05 13.30
CA ASN A 39 8.10 2.84 12.52
C ASN A 39 6.81 2.04 12.27
N PRO A 40 5.84 2.11 13.19
CA PRO A 40 4.59 1.36 13.06
C PRO A 40 3.77 1.72 11.81
N ASN A 41 3.98 2.91 11.23
CA ASN A 41 3.25 3.36 10.04
C ASN A 41 3.45 2.43 8.82
N VAL A 42 4.46 1.56 8.82
CA VAL A 42 4.65 0.60 7.72
C VAL A 42 3.49 -0.41 7.63
N ALA A 43 2.89 -0.75 8.78
CA ALA A 43 1.80 -1.72 8.92
C ALA A 43 0.40 -1.07 8.89
N ARG A 44 0.30 0.21 8.53
CA ARG A 44 -0.97 0.94 8.47
C ARG A 44 -1.91 0.39 7.38
N ASN A 45 -3.20 0.56 7.60
CA ASN A 45 -4.23 0.09 6.66
C ASN A 45 -4.25 0.92 5.36
N ALA A 46 -5.00 0.44 4.35
CA ALA A 46 -5.08 1.07 3.04
C ALA A 46 -5.66 2.51 3.10
N PHE A 47 -6.65 2.76 3.95
CA PHE A 47 -7.27 4.09 4.09
C PHE A 47 -6.32 5.10 4.75
N GLN A 48 -5.63 4.69 5.82
CA GLN A 48 -4.55 5.46 6.46
C GLN A 48 -3.47 5.80 5.43
N ARG A 49 -3.10 4.84 4.57
CA ARG A 49 -2.09 5.05 3.53
C ARG A 49 -2.52 6.09 2.49
N ILE A 50 -3.76 6.03 2.01
CA ILE A 50 -4.28 7.03 1.06
C ILE A 50 -4.37 8.40 1.73
N TYR A 51 -4.86 8.46 2.97
CA TYR A 51 -4.95 9.71 3.71
C TYR A 51 -3.56 10.35 3.90
N ASP A 52 -2.60 9.60 4.45
CA ASP A 52 -1.23 10.08 4.69
C ASP A 52 -0.52 10.47 3.40
N MET A 53 -0.77 9.74 2.29
CA MET A 53 -0.27 10.12 0.96
C MET A 53 -0.79 11.49 0.53
N ILE A 54 -2.09 11.76 0.67
CA ILE A 54 -2.66 13.06 0.30
C ILE A 54 -2.06 14.17 1.19
N MET A 55 -1.94 13.89 2.49
CA MET A 55 -1.39 14.83 3.47
C MET A 55 0.11 15.08 3.30
N HIS A 56 0.87 14.13 2.76
CA HIS A 56 2.30 14.25 2.49
C HIS A 56 2.63 15.43 1.57
N PHE A 57 1.77 15.71 0.58
CA PHE A 57 1.95 16.87 -0.31
C PHE A 57 1.56 18.21 0.34
N GLY A 58 0.92 18.17 1.52
CA GLY A 58 0.44 19.34 2.23
C GLY A 58 -0.89 19.90 1.70
N TYR A 59 -1.38 20.92 2.37
CA TYR A 59 -2.64 21.59 2.06
C TYR A 59 -2.57 23.07 2.42
N GLU A 60 -3.49 23.85 1.86
CA GLU A 60 -3.64 25.29 2.11
C GLU A 60 -5.05 25.59 2.59
N ARG A 61 -5.17 26.42 3.63
CA ARG A 61 -6.46 26.89 4.13
C ARG A 61 -6.75 28.28 3.56
N TYR A 62 -7.97 28.49 3.11
CA TYR A 62 -8.43 29.78 2.63
C TYR A 62 -9.92 29.95 2.90
N THR A 63 -10.38 31.20 2.93
CA THR A 63 -11.81 31.49 3.10
C THR A 63 -12.43 31.77 1.74
N HIS A 64 -13.51 31.06 1.41
CA HIS A 64 -14.30 31.31 0.21
C HIS A 64 -15.76 31.44 0.60
N LEU A 65 -16.42 32.54 0.22
CA LEU A 65 -17.84 32.78 0.54
C LEU A 65 -18.17 32.61 2.04
N ARG A 66 -17.25 33.03 2.93
CA ARG A 66 -17.34 32.87 4.40
C ARG A 66 -17.28 31.43 4.91
N GLU A 67 -17.00 30.45 4.05
CA GLU A 67 -16.67 29.08 4.44
C GLU A 67 -15.16 28.89 4.49
N GLU A 68 -14.66 28.15 5.49
CA GLU A 68 -13.27 27.68 5.50
C GLU A 68 -13.13 26.52 4.51
N MET A 69 -12.19 26.67 3.59
CA MET A 69 -11.90 25.70 2.54
C MET A 69 -10.47 25.18 2.70
N ILE A 70 -10.28 23.92 2.35
CA ILE A 70 -8.97 23.27 2.35
C ILE A 70 -8.66 22.82 0.93
N ARG A 71 -7.57 23.36 0.37
CA ARG A 71 -7.01 22.92 -0.90
C ARG A 71 -5.87 21.94 -0.64
N TYR A 72 -6.06 20.67 -0.98
CA TYR A 72 -4.99 19.67 -0.88
C TYR A 72 -4.08 19.75 -2.11
N LYS A 73 -2.78 19.97 -1.89
CA LYS A 73 -1.80 20.18 -2.97
C LYS A 73 -1.67 18.97 -3.88
N PHE A 74 -1.89 17.78 -3.34
CA PHE A 74 -1.93 16.53 -4.10
C PHE A 74 -2.82 16.59 -5.36
N PHE A 75 -4.02 17.20 -5.27
CA PHE A 75 -4.93 17.27 -6.41
C PHE A 75 -4.51 18.30 -7.47
N SER A 76 -3.47 19.10 -7.21
CA SER A 76 -2.83 19.94 -8.24
C SER A 76 -1.76 19.18 -9.03
N ASP A 77 -1.67 17.86 -8.85
CA ASP A 77 -0.77 16.95 -9.56
C ASP A 77 0.72 17.32 -9.48
N PRO A 78 1.32 17.33 -8.28
CA PRO A 78 2.73 17.63 -8.09
C PRO A 78 3.67 16.56 -8.68
N ILE A 79 3.16 15.39 -9.06
CA ILE A 79 3.95 14.27 -9.59
C ILE A 79 4.24 14.48 -11.08
N ASP A 80 3.24 14.87 -11.87
CA ASP A 80 3.38 15.13 -13.32
C ASP A 80 3.23 16.62 -13.69
N ASN A 81 3.60 17.52 -12.77
CA ASN A 81 3.62 18.97 -13.00
C ASN A 81 2.29 19.55 -13.52
N GLY A 82 1.18 19.13 -12.91
CA GLY A 82 -0.13 19.71 -13.19
C GLY A 82 -0.87 19.12 -14.40
N LYS A 83 -0.33 18.09 -15.05
CA LYS A 83 -0.97 17.42 -16.20
C LYS A 83 -2.43 17.04 -15.94
N ASP A 84 -2.70 16.62 -14.71
CA ASP A 84 -4.02 16.16 -14.27
C ASP A 84 -4.60 17.01 -13.14
N ALA A 85 -4.12 18.24 -13.00
CA ALA A 85 -4.53 19.12 -11.93
C ALA A 85 -6.04 19.36 -11.95
N ILE A 86 -6.65 19.25 -10.77
CA ILE A 86 -8.07 19.47 -10.54
C ILE A 86 -8.24 20.84 -9.90
N PHE A 87 -9.11 21.65 -10.49
CA PHE A 87 -9.45 22.99 -10.00
C PHE A 87 -10.95 23.12 -9.75
N GLY A 88 -11.33 23.93 -8.76
CA GLY A 88 -12.73 24.26 -8.48
C GLY A 88 -13.56 23.16 -7.84
N LEU A 89 -12.94 22.06 -7.42
CA LEU A 89 -13.60 20.93 -6.73
C LEU A 89 -13.17 20.81 -5.26
N ASP A 90 -12.69 21.89 -4.64
CA ASP A 90 -12.14 21.84 -3.28
C ASP A 90 -13.13 21.27 -2.25
N LYS A 91 -14.41 21.68 -2.28
CA LYS A 91 -15.44 21.15 -1.35
C LYS A 91 -15.71 19.64 -1.56
N PRO A 92 -15.97 19.14 -2.78
CA PRO A 92 -16.01 17.70 -3.03
C PRO A 92 -14.74 16.93 -2.62
N LEU A 93 -13.56 17.51 -2.86
CA LEU A 93 -12.28 16.90 -2.50
C LEU A 93 -12.08 16.87 -0.98
N MET A 94 -12.55 17.88 -0.24
CA MET A 94 -12.61 17.87 1.22
C MET A 94 -13.45 16.71 1.73
N ASN A 95 -14.67 16.54 1.22
CA ASN A 95 -15.53 15.42 1.60
C ASN A 95 -14.88 14.06 1.31
N LEU A 96 -14.17 13.95 0.18
CA LEU A 96 -13.41 12.75 -0.19
C LEU A 96 -12.27 12.47 0.80
N VAL A 97 -11.50 13.49 1.17
CA VAL A 97 -10.41 13.34 2.14
C VAL A 97 -10.94 13.04 3.54
N ASP A 98 -12.06 13.64 3.93
CA ASP A 98 -12.74 13.36 5.21
C ASP A 98 -13.27 11.92 5.27
N PHE A 99 -13.72 11.37 4.13
CA PHE A 99 -14.05 9.94 4.02
C PHE A 99 -12.82 9.08 4.31
N PHE A 100 -11.66 9.36 3.67
CA PHE A 100 -10.43 8.61 3.93
C PHE A 100 -9.96 8.75 5.38
N LYS A 101 -10.04 9.96 5.95
CA LYS A 101 -9.73 10.20 7.37
C LYS A 101 -10.64 9.40 8.30
N SER A 102 -11.94 9.35 8.01
CA SER A 102 -12.91 8.60 8.82
C SER A 102 -12.70 7.09 8.72
N ALA A 103 -12.41 6.59 7.52
CA ALA A 103 -12.10 5.18 7.29
C ALA A 103 -10.73 4.77 7.89
N ALA A 104 -9.76 5.68 7.91
CA ALA A 104 -8.47 5.48 8.55
C ALA A 104 -8.59 5.24 10.07
N HIS A 105 -9.63 5.78 10.71
CA HIS A 105 -9.95 5.59 12.13
C HIS A 105 -10.92 4.42 12.41
N GLN A 106 -11.29 3.63 11.39
CA GLN A 106 -12.19 2.47 11.53
C GLN A 106 -13.56 2.77 12.16
N TYR A 107 -14.12 3.95 11.92
CA TYR A 107 -15.48 4.30 12.38
C TYR A 107 -16.60 3.63 11.54
N GLY A 108 -16.36 2.45 10.96
CA GLY A 108 -17.29 1.71 10.11
C GLY A 108 -17.40 2.23 8.67
N THR A 109 -16.63 3.26 8.31
CA THR A 109 -16.62 3.87 6.97
C THR A 109 -15.78 3.03 5.99
N GLU A 110 -14.81 2.28 6.49
CA GLU A 110 -13.94 1.36 5.76
C GLU A 110 -14.70 0.20 5.08
N ARG A 111 -15.92 -0.10 5.53
CA ARG A 111 -16.80 -1.14 4.97
C ARG A 111 -17.77 -0.62 3.91
N ARG A 112 -17.69 0.67 3.55
CA ARG A 112 -18.62 1.32 2.61
C ARG A 112 -18.04 1.43 1.22
N ILE A 113 -18.90 1.32 0.20
CA ILE A 113 -18.54 1.59 -1.19
C ILE A 113 -18.51 3.10 -1.40
N LEU A 114 -17.38 3.63 -1.84
CA LEU A 114 -17.24 5.03 -2.24
C LEU A 114 -17.63 5.17 -3.72
N LEU A 115 -18.75 5.85 -3.99
CA LEU A 115 -19.24 6.11 -5.34
C LEU A 115 -18.99 7.57 -5.74
N LEU A 116 -18.14 7.77 -6.76
CA LEU A 116 -17.97 9.09 -7.39
C LEU A 116 -19.03 9.27 -8.47
N HIS A 117 -20.04 10.12 -8.20
CA HIS A 117 -21.10 10.44 -9.15
C HIS A 117 -21.09 11.95 -9.50
N GLY A 118 -21.57 12.28 -10.69
CA GLY A 118 -21.65 13.68 -11.17
C GLY A 118 -21.71 13.78 -12.69
N PRO A 119 -21.91 14.99 -13.25
CA PRO A 119 -22.00 15.21 -14.69
C PRO A 119 -20.74 14.75 -15.46
N VAL A 120 -20.88 14.55 -16.77
CA VAL A 120 -19.71 14.29 -17.64
C VAL A 120 -18.72 15.46 -17.52
N GLY A 121 -17.42 15.16 -17.46
CA GLY A 121 -16.38 16.17 -17.29
C GLY A 121 -16.11 16.61 -15.84
N SER A 122 -16.77 16.04 -14.82
CA SER A 122 -16.58 16.41 -13.41
C SER A 122 -15.34 15.78 -12.73
N SER A 123 -14.25 15.52 -13.48
CA SER A 123 -12.96 14.99 -12.99
C SER A 123 -12.98 13.66 -12.22
N LYS A 124 -14.07 12.86 -12.25
CA LYS A 124 -14.17 11.57 -11.51
C LYS A 124 -13.04 10.60 -11.83
N SER A 125 -12.82 10.34 -13.11
CA SER A 125 -11.74 9.45 -13.56
C SER A 125 -10.36 10.04 -13.29
N THR A 126 -10.23 11.38 -13.34
CA THR A 126 -9.01 12.10 -13.00
C THR A 126 -8.65 11.91 -11.53
N ILE A 127 -9.62 12.01 -10.60
CA ILE A 127 -9.43 11.74 -9.17
C ILE A 127 -8.92 10.31 -8.98
N ALA A 128 -9.60 9.32 -9.57
CA ALA A 128 -9.21 7.92 -9.44
C ALA A 128 -7.77 7.70 -9.95
N ARG A 129 -7.43 8.26 -11.11
CA ARG A 129 -6.09 8.12 -11.70
C ARG A 129 -5.01 8.84 -10.89
N LEU A 130 -5.31 10.02 -10.34
CA LEU A 130 -4.42 10.72 -9.41
C LEU A 130 -4.14 9.87 -8.17
N LEU A 131 -5.18 9.29 -7.54
CA LEU A 131 -5.02 8.44 -6.37
C LEU A 131 -4.12 7.21 -6.66
N LYS A 132 -4.33 6.54 -7.79
CA LYS A 132 -3.48 5.42 -8.21
C LYS A 132 -2.03 5.84 -8.42
N LYS A 133 -1.81 6.91 -9.20
CA LYS A 133 -0.48 7.51 -9.43
C LYS A 133 0.19 7.92 -8.11
N GLY A 134 -0.55 8.53 -7.21
CA GLY A 134 -0.11 8.92 -5.89
C GLY A 134 0.35 7.71 -5.07
N LEU A 135 -0.42 6.62 -5.07
CA LEU A 135 -0.09 5.41 -4.32
C LEU A 135 1.19 4.74 -4.83
N GLU A 136 1.36 4.68 -6.15
CA GLU A 136 2.61 4.19 -6.75
C GLU A 136 3.80 5.06 -6.32
N TYR A 137 3.69 6.37 -6.48
CA TYR A 137 4.74 7.31 -6.10
C TYR A 137 5.07 7.21 -4.61
N TYR A 138 4.05 7.24 -3.76
CA TYR A 138 4.22 7.22 -2.31
C TYR A 138 4.83 5.92 -1.84
N SER A 139 4.42 4.77 -2.39
CA SER A 139 5.00 3.46 -2.03
C SER A 139 6.52 3.37 -2.25
N ARG A 140 7.08 4.20 -3.15
CA ARG A 140 8.52 4.30 -3.44
C ARG A 140 9.30 5.21 -2.46
N LEU A 141 8.60 5.90 -1.58
CA LEU A 141 9.17 6.72 -0.50
C LEU A 141 9.29 5.89 0.79
N GLU A 142 10.08 6.39 1.74
CA GLU A 142 10.24 5.77 3.05
C GLU A 142 8.95 5.92 3.88
N GLU A 143 8.32 7.10 3.85
CA GLU A 143 7.08 7.38 4.55
C GLU A 143 5.92 6.55 4.01
N GLY A 144 5.98 6.18 2.74
CA GLY A 144 4.98 5.34 2.07
C GLY A 144 5.19 3.85 2.25
N ALA A 145 6.12 3.44 3.12
CA ALA A 145 6.54 2.06 3.15
C ALA A 145 5.47 1.04 3.55
N LEU A 146 5.44 -0.09 2.83
CA LEU A 146 4.74 -1.32 3.15
C LEU A 146 5.56 -2.56 2.73
N TYR A 147 5.22 -3.69 3.33
CA TYR A 147 5.91 -4.95 3.16
C TYR A 147 4.91 -6.08 2.89
N THR A 148 5.41 -7.14 2.28
CA THR A 148 4.70 -8.40 2.05
C THR A 148 5.71 -9.52 2.25
N PHE A 149 5.28 -10.78 2.16
CA PHE A 149 6.19 -11.92 2.29
C PHE A 149 6.10 -12.93 1.14
N SER A 150 7.12 -13.77 1.06
CA SER A 150 7.20 -15.01 0.30
C SER A 150 7.57 -16.17 1.23
N TRP A 151 7.20 -17.38 0.80
CA TRP A 151 7.60 -18.62 1.44
C TRP A 151 8.84 -19.18 0.74
N GLU A 152 9.89 -19.43 1.50
CA GLU A 152 11.15 -20.00 1.05
C GLU A 152 11.18 -21.49 1.40
N ILE A 153 10.89 -22.33 0.40
CA ILE A 153 10.69 -23.77 0.58
C ILE A 153 11.72 -24.54 -0.23
N PRO A 154 12.42 -25.53 0.37
CA PRO A 154 13.33 -26.37 -0.40
C PRO A 154 12.57 -27.29 -1.37
N ASP A 155 13.04 -27.37 -2.61
CA ASP A 155 12.60 -28.35 -3.59
C ASP A 155 13.17 -29.75 -3.31
N GLU A 156 12.85 -30.72 -4.17
CA GLU A 156 13.33 -32.10 -4.07
C GLU A 156 14.87 -32.22 -4.11
N ASN A 157 15.55 -31.23 -4.67
CA ASN A 157 17.01 -31.16 -4.77
C ASN A 157 17.65 -30.31 -3.66
N GLY A 158 16.84 -29.83 -2.70
CA GLY A 158 17.27 -28.96 -1.60
C GLY A 158 17.51 -27.50 -1.99
N ARG A 159 17.12 -27.07 -3.20
CA ARG A 159 17.20 -25.67 -3.62
C ARG A 159 16.01 -24.90 -3.07
N ILE A 160 16.28 -23.74 -2.47
CA ILE A 160 15.21 -22.87 -1.97
C ILE A 160 14.45 -22.26 -3.16
N VAL A 161 13.14 -22.49 -3.18
CA VAL A 161 12.19 -21.89 -4.12
C VAL A 161 11.34 -20.89 -3.37
N SER A 162 11.28 -19.67 -3.91
CA SER A 162 10.48 -18.58 -3.36
C SER A 162 9.06 -18.62 -3.93
N HIS A 163 8.08 -18.66 -3.04
CA HIS A 163 6.66 -18.62 -3.36
C HIS A 163 6.02 -17.35 -2.78
N PRO A 164 5.88 -16.27 -3.58
CA PRO A 164 5.32 -15.01 -3.08
C PRO A 164 3.86 -15.16 -2.66
N CYS A 165 3.46 -14.46 -1.59
CA CYS A 165 2.06 -14.34 -1.21
C CYS A 165 1.24 -13.72 -2.36
N PRO A 166 0.21 -14.43 -2.89
CA PRO A 166 -0.55 -13.98 -4.05
C PRO A 166 -1.39 -12.73 -3.76
N MET A 167 -1.83 -12.57 -2.50
CA MET A 167 -2.65 -11.44 -2.06
C MET A 167 -1.82 -10.27 -1.51
N HIS A 168 -0.49 -10.39 -1.53
CA HIS A 168 0.45 -9.42 -0.95
C HIS A 168 0.09 -9.03 0.48
N GLU A 169 -0.18 -10.03 1.31
CA GLU A 169 -0.67 -9.84 2.67
C GLU A 169 0.38 -9.23 3.59
N GLU A 170 -0.14 -8.52 4.59
CA GLU A 170 0.63 -7.94 5.66
C GLU A 170 1.32 -9.03 6.51
N PRO A 171 2.66 -9.04 6.66
CA PRO A 171 3.37 -10.09 7.40
C PRO A 171 2.91 -10.28 8.85
N LEU A 172 2.40 -9.26 9.54
CA LEU A 172 1.83 -9.43 10.90
C LEU A 172 0.69 -10.47 10.95
N LYS A 173 0.06 -10.82 9.81
CA LYS A 173 -0.91 -11.92 9.74
C LYS A 173 -0.32 -13.31 9.99
N LEU A 174 1.00 -13.47 9.89
CA LEU A 174 1.71 -14.72 10.21
C LEU A 174 1.73 -15.01 11.72
N ILE A 175 1.41 -14.00 12.55
CA ILE A 175 1.22 -14.20 13.99
C ILE A 175 -0.12 -14.92 14.20
N PRO A 176 -0.14 -16.03 14.98
CA PRO A 176 -1.36 -16.75 15.33
C PRO A 176 -2.40 -15.81 15.94
N ILE A 177 -3.68 -16.05 15.66
CA ILE A 177 -4.76 -15.14 16.05
C ILE A 177 -4.78 -14.91 17.56
N GLU A 178 -4.53 -15.97 18.33
CA GLU A 178 -4.51 -15.98 19.80
C GLU A 178 -3.41 -15.07 20.37
N ALA A 179 -2.26 -15.00 19.69
CA ALA A 179 -1.12 -14.16 20.11
C ALA A 179 -1.14 -12.77 19.47
N ARG A 180 -1.90 -12.58 18.38
CA ARG A 180 -1.90 -11.35 17.60
C ARG A 180 -2.46 -10.18 18.39
N GLU A 181 -3.51 -10.40 19.19
CA GLU A 181 -4.10 -9.36 20.03
C GLU A 181 -3.07 -8.78 21.01
N ASP A 182 -2.35 -9.65 21.72
CA ASP A 182 -1.30 -9.25 22.65
C ASP A 182 -0.13 -8.53 21.96
N VAL A 183 0.28 -9.01 20.78
CA VAL A 183 1.37 -8.36 20.02
C VAL A 183 0.94 -6.99 19.51
N LEU A 184 -0.28 -6.87 18.97
CA LEU A 184 -0.80 -5.58 18.52
C LEU A 184 -1.00 -4.62 19.69
N ALA A 185 -1.43 -5.09 20.86
CA ALA A 185 -1.55 -4.27 22.06
C ALA A 185 -0.18 -3.65 22.43
N ARG A 186 0.90 -4.43 22.38
CA ARG A 186 2.27 -3.93 22.60
C ARG A 186 2.73 -2.93 21.54
N ILE A 187 2.47 -3.21 20.26
CA ILE A 187 2.83 -2.28 19.16
C ILE A 187 2.05 -0.97 19.28
N ASN A 188 0.79 -1.04 19.74
CA ASN A 188 -0.11 0.10 19.84
C ASN A 188 -0.01 0.87 21.17
N GLU A 189 0.79 0.42 22.13
CA GLU A 189 0.87 0.99 23.48
C GLU A 189 1.24 2.48 23.46
N GLU A 190 2.20 2.86 22.62
CA GLU A 190 2.67 4.24 22.45
C GLU A 190 1.99 4.97 21.28
N LEU A 191 1.09 4.31 20.55
CA LEU A 191 0.45 4.90 19.38
C LEU A 191 -0.82 5.67 19.76
N PRO A 192 -1.02 6.89 19.22
CA PRO A 192 -2.27 7.61 19.41
C PRO A 192 -3.42 6.82 18.78
N GLU A 193 -4.62 6.96 19.33
CA GLU A 193 -5.82 6.21 18.94
C GLU A 193 -6.03 6.18 17.41
N GLY A 194 -5.81 7.32 16.75
CA GLY A 194 -5.96 7.45 15.30
C GLY A 194 -4.84 6.87 14.43
N ARG A 195 -3.78 6.34 15.01
CA ARG A 195 -2.62 5.72 14.33
C ARG A 195 -2.38 4.28 14.75
N ARG A 196 -3.29 3.69 15.54
CA ARG A 196 -3.20 2.29 15.93
C ARG A 196 -3.22 1.38 14.70
N ILE A 197 -2.36 0.37 14.76
CA ILE A 197 -2.23 -0.69 13.78
C ILE A 197 -3.27 -1.75 14.05
N HIS A 198 -4.01 -2.09 13.01
CA HIS A 198 -5.06 -3.11 13.05
C HIS A 198 -4.79 -4.11 11.94
N VAL A 199 -4.73 -5.39 12.30
CA VAL A 199 -4.47 -6.49 11.36
C VAL A 199 -5.65 -7.43 11.39
N GLU A 200 -6.54 -7.24 10.42
CA GLU A 200 -7.80 -7.99 10.31
C GLU A 200 -7.68 -9.24 9.44
N GLY A 201 -8.54 -10.21 9.74
CA GLY A 201 -8.69 -11.43 8.94
C GLY A 201 -7.59 -12.47 9.14
N ALA A 202 -7.80 -13.62 8.53
CA ALA A 202 -6.81 -14.69 8.46
C ALA A 202 -5.94 -14.53 7.21
N LEU A 203 -4.91 -15.38 7.10
CA LEU A 203 -4.12 -15.56 5.88
C LEU A 203 -5.03 -16.01 4.72
N ASP A 204 -4.62 -15.65 3.51
CA ASP A 204 -5.20 -16.10 2.26
C ASP A 204 -5.10 -17.64 2.13
N PRO A 205 -5.94 -18.28 1.28
CA PRO A 205 -5.98 -19.76 1.21
C PRO A 205 -4.65 -20.42 0.88
N PHE A 206 -3.81 -19.78 0.05
CA PHE A 206 -2.49 -20.30 -0.28
C PHE A 206 -1.55 -20.19 0.92
N CYS A 207 -1.41 -18.99 1.49
CA CYS A 207 -0.52 -18.76 2.63
C CYS A 207 -0.94 -19.54 3.88
N ARG A 208 -2.25 -19.69 4.11
CA ARG A 208 -2.79 -20.51 5.20
C ARG A 208 -2.37 -21.97 5.06
N ARG A 209 -2.54 -22.54 3.87
CA ARG A 209 -2.13 -23.93 3.61
C ARG A 209 -0.62 -24.12 3.82
N MET A 210 0.20 -23.21 3.30
CA MET A 210 1.64 -23.24 3.50
C MET A 210 2.01 -23.20 4.99
N PHE A 211 1.36 -22.32 5.75
CA PHE A 211 1.56 -22.18 7.19
C PHE A 211 1.15 -23.46 7.95
N GLU A 212 -0.01 -24.04 7.63
CA GLU A 212 -0.50 -25.28 8.24
C GLU A 212 0.42 -26.48 7.93
N ASP A 213 0.83 -26.65 6.67
CA ASP A 213 1.73 -27.75 6.25
C ASP A 213 3.09 -27.65 6.96
N LEU A 214 3.64 -26.44 7.11
CA LEU A 214 4.89 -26.20 7.83
C LEU A 214 4.75 -26.40 9.33
N LEU A 215 3.61 -26.02 9.94
CA LEU A 215 3.34 -26.32 11.34
C LEU A 215 3.33 -27.82 11.59
N VAL A 216 2.67 -28.61 10.75
CA VAL A 216 2.66 -30.08 10.89
C VAL A 216 4.08 -30.63 10.75
N ARG A 217 4.84 -30.16 9.75
CA ARG A 217 6.24 -30.59 9.54
C ARG A 217 7.16 -30.29 10.72
N HIS A 218 6.92 -29.18 11.41
CA HIS A 218 7.74 -28.71 12.53
C HIS A 218 7.12 -28.99 13.90
N ASP A 219 6.17 -29.92 13.98
CA ASP A 219 5.52 -30.36 15.23
C ASP A 219 4.93 -29.18 16.05
N GLY A 220 4.31 -28.23 15.34
CA GLY A 220 3.67 -27.06 15.93
C GLY A 220 4.61 -25.91 16.28
N ASP A 221 5.91 -25.99 15.98
CA ASP A 221 6.86 -24.91 16.27
C ASP A 221 6.71 -23.73 15.29
N TRP A 222 5.93 -22.72 15.70
CA TRP A 222 5.71 -21.50 14.94
C TRP A 222 7.00 -20.77 14.56
N ARG A 223 8.04 -20.80 15.41
CA ARG A 223 9.31 -20.09 15.11
C ARG A 223 9.99 -20.70 13.90
N LYS A 224 10.01 -22.02 13.79
CA LYS A 224 10.52 -22.72 12.60
C LYS A 224 9.68 -22.44 11.35
N VAL A 225 8.37 -22.22 11.49
CA VAL A 225 7.51 -21.83 10.35
C VAL A 225 7.91 -20.46 9.80
N VAL A 226 8.11 -19.46 10.67
CA VAL A 226 8.48 -18.10 10.21
C VAL A 226 9.92 -18.01 9.70
N GLU A 227 10.79 -18.98 9.99
CA GLU A 227 12.11 -19.09 9.34
C GLU A 227 12.00 -19.36 7.84
N HIS A 228 10.91 -19.98 7.38
CA HIS A 228 10.60 -20.15 5.96
C HIS A 228 9.99 -18.89 5.33
N VAL A 229 9.92 -17.77 6.05
CA VAL A 229 9.33 -16.53 5.53
C VAL A 229 10.41 -15.53 5.21
N LYS A 230 10.42 -15.07 3.95
CA LYS A 230 11.18 -13.89 3.54
C LYS A 230 10.22 -12.71 3.42
N VAL A 231 10.41 -11.69 4.23
CA VAL A 231 9.68 -10.42 4.11
C VAL A 231 10.40 -9.55 3.11
N ARG A 232 9.65 -8.89 2.24
CA ARG A 232 10.17 -8.00 1.21
C ARG A 232 9.39 -6.70 1.12
N ARG A 233 10.07 -5.67 0.66
CA ARG A 233 9.46 -4.39 0.30
C ARG A 233 8.41 -4.61 -0.80
N LEU A 234 7.26 -3.95 -0.68
CA LEU A 234 6.23 -3.95 -1.71
C LEU A 234 6.09 -2.55 -2.32
N ILE A 235 6.30 -2.46 -3.63
CA ILE A 235 6.05 -1.26 -4.43
C ILE A 235 4.75 -1.46 -5.17
N LEU A 236 3.83 -0.50 -5.05
CA LEU A 236 2.54 -0.55 -5.73
C LEU A 236 2.71 -0.19 -7.21
N SER A 237 1.92 -0.85 -8.06
CA SER A 237 1.94 -0.64 -9.51
C SER A 237 0.55 -0.91 -10.08
N GLU A 238 -0.09 0.11 -10.67
CA GLU A 238 -1.33 -0.08 -11.43
C GLU A 238 -1.07 -0.94 -12.67
N ARG A 239 0.02 -0.68 -13.39
CA ARG A 239 0.36 -1.39 -14.63
C ARG A 239 0.54 -2.88 -14.40
N ASP A 240 1.28 -3.23 -13.36
CA ASP A 240 1.61 -4.62 -13.04
C ASP A 240 0.57 -5.24 -12.08
N ARG A 241 -0.51 -4.50 -11.76
CA ARG A 241 -1.62 -4.90 -10.87
C ARG A 241 -1.16 -5.32 -9.47
N VAL A 242 -0.12 -4.67 -8.96
CA VAL A 242 0.43 -4.91 -7.63
C VAL A 242 -0.23 -3.96 -6.63
N GLY A 243 -1.14 -4.50 -5.82
CA GLY A 243 -1.90 -3.79 -4.78
C GLY A 243 -2.91 -2.74 -5.28
N ILE A 244 -2.98 -2.49 -6.59
CA ILE A 244 -3.99 -1.63 -7.24
C ILE A 244 -4.75 -2.46 -8.27
N GLY A 245 -5.98 -2.87 -7.93
CA GLY A 245 -6.89 -3.56 -8.83
C GLY A 245 -7.77 -2.59 -9.60
N THR A 246 -7.99 -2.84 -10.90
CA THR A 246 -9.03 -2.16 -11.69
C THR A 246 -9.94 -3.21 -12.30
N PHE A 247 -11.22 -3.15 -11.95
CA PHE A 247 -12.26 -3.94 -12.59
C PHE A 247 -13.13 -3.01 -13.41
N GLN A 248 -13.17 -3.26 -14.72
CA GLN A 248 -14.17 -2.63 -15.57
C GLN A 248 -15.36 -3.56 -15.62
N PRO A 249 -16.56 -3.13 -15.15
CA PRO A 249 -17.75 -3.91 -15.36
C PRO A 249 -17.94 -4.08 -16.87
N LYS A 250 -17.79 -5.31 -17.35
CA LYS A 250 -18.18 -5.64 -18.72
C LYS A 250 -19.71 -5.73 -18.72
N ASP A 251 -20.34 -5.01 -19.64
CA ASP A 251 -21.75 -5.25 -19.97
C ASP A 251 -21.89 -6.70 -20.46
N GLU A 252 -22.77 -7.48 -19.83
CA GLU A 252 -23.14 -8.84 -20.28
C GLU A 252 -23.72 -8.86 -21.71
N LYS A 253 -24.03 -7.69 -22.29
CA LYS A 253 -24.64 -7.56 -23.63
C LYS A 253 -23.66 -7.38 -24.79
N ASN A 254 -22.36 -7.23 -24.56
CA ASN A 254 -21.40 -7.18 -25.67
C ASN A 254 -20.74 -8.55 -25.88
N GLN A 255 -21.46 -9.41 -26.60
CA GLN A 255 -20.96 -10.67 -27.18
C GLN A 255 -20.25 -10.51 -28.53
N ASP A 256 -19.98 -9.28 -28.99
CA ASP A 256 -19.23 -9.07 -30.22
C ASP A 256 -17.99 -8.22 -29.96
N SER A 257 -16.82 -8.83 -30.08
CA SER A 257 -15.72 -8.35 -30.93
C SER A 257 -14.64 -9.43 -30.99
N THR A 258 -14.41 -9.89 -32.21
CA THR A 258 -13.57 -10.99 -32.72
C THR A 258 -12.18 -11.11 -32.12
#